data_AF-A0A961XBJ6-F1
#
_entry.id   AF-A0A961XBJ6-F1
#
_cell.length_a   1.000
_cell.length_b   1.000
_cell.length_c   1.000
_cell.angle_alpha   90.00
_cell.angle_beta   90.00
_cell.angle_gamma   90.00
#
_symmetry.space_group_name_H-M   'P 1'
#
loop_
_entity.id
_entity.type
_entity.pdbx_description
1 polymer ?
#
loop_
_entity_poly.entity_id
_entity_poly.type
_entity_poly.pdbx_seq_one_letter_code
_entity_poly.pdbx_strand_id
1 'polypeptide(L)'
;DNTAANLILESLGGPKAATDFVRSLGDDVTRIDRMEPDANAFGPGEVKDTTTPNAMLGNLNTLFLGEALSPLSRDRLTEWFVASETGKDRLRAGLPETWRVGDRSGTGPHGTSNDVAVAWPATGDHILIAAYLTGAKGDAEARDAALADVGKAVASLVG
;
A
#
# COMPACT_ATOMS: atom_id res chain seq x y z
N ASP A 1 0.49 -13.01 -3.28
CA ASP A 1 -0.05 -14.37 -3.41
C ASP A 1 -1.39 -14.39 -2.70
N ASN A 2 -2.47 -14.63 -3.45
CA ASN A 2 -3.83 -14.53 -2.92
C ASN A 2 -4.17 -15.69 -1.97
N THR A 3 -3.61 -16.88 -2.23
CA THR A 3 -3.79 -18.05 -1.35
C THR A 3 -3.12 -17.82 -0.01
N ALA A 4 -1.88 -17.32 -0.01
CA ALA A 4 -1.19 -16.98 1.23
C ALA A 4 -1.92 -15.89 2.02
N ALA A 5 -2.46 -14.86 1.35
CA ALA A 5 -3.26 -13.82 1.99
C ALA A 5 -4.51 -14.40 2.67
N ASN A 6 -5.22 -15.31 2.00
CA ASN A 6 -6.39 -15.98 2.58
C ASN A 6 -6.03 -16.82 3.81
N LEU A 7 -4.96 -17.61 3.76
CA LEU A 7 -4.52 -18.42 4.91
C LEU A 7 -4.14 -17.55 6.12
N ILE A 8 -3.47 -16.42 5.88
CA ILE A 8 -3.15 -15.46 6.95
C ILE A 8 -4.43 -14.85 7.51
N LEU A 9 -5.35 -14.36 6.66
CA LEU A 9 -6.61 -13.79 7.11
C LEU A 9 -7.44 -14.78 7.93
N GLU A 10 -7.55 -16.04 7.49
CA GLU A 10 -8.22 -17.10 8.25
C GLU A 10 -7.59 -17.31 9.62
N SER A 11 -6.25 -17.35 9.69
CA SER A 11 -5.54 -17.51 10.96
C SER A 11 -5.76 -16.35 11.95
N LEU A 12 -6.11 -15.16 11.44
CA LEU A 12 -6.42 -13.97 12.24
C LEU A 12 -7.90 -13.91 12.67
N GLY A 13 -8.78 -14.76 12.13
CA GLY A 13 -10.22 -14.71 12.37
C GLY A 13 -11.04 -14.06 11.24
N GLY A 14 -10.45 -13.92 10.05
CA GLY A 14 -11.11 -13.46 8.82
C GLY A 14 -11.08 -11.93 8.61
N PRO A 15 -11.76 -11.43 7.55
CA PRO A 15 -11.73 -10.02 7.14
C PRO A 15 -12.09 -9.03 8.26
N LYS A 16 -13.08 -9.39 9.08
CA LYS A 16 -13.49 -8.55 10.21
C LYS A 16 -12.35 -8.34 11.21
N ALA A 17 -11.56 -9.38 11.52
CA ALA A 17 -10.43 -9.26 12.45
C ALA A 17 -9.33 -8.34 11.89
N ALA A 18 -9.09 -8.37 10.57
CA ALA A 18 -8.19 -7.42 9.91
C ALA A 18 -8.72 -5.98 9.98
N THR A 19 -10.04 -5.78 9.82
CA THR A 19 -10.67 -4.47 10.04
C THR A 19 -10.52 -4.01 11.49
N ASP A 20 -10.78 -4.88 12.47
CA ASP A 20 -10.62 -4.56 13.89
C ASP A 20 -9.16 -4.21 14.22
N PHE A 21 -8.19 -4.87 13.58
CA PHE A 21 -6.77 -4.54 13.71
C PHE A 21 -6.47 -3.13 13.21
N VAL A 22 -6.88 -2.73 12.01
CA VAL A 22 -6.65 -1.35 11.54
C VAL A 22 -7.39 -0.31 12.39
N ARG A 23 -8.58 -0.64 12.92
CA ARG A 23 -9.26 0.21 13.92
C ARG A 23 -8.41 0.42 15.17
N SER A 24 -7.68 -0.60 15.63
CA SER A 24 -6.77 -0.47 16.77
C SER A 24 -5.58 0.47 16.50
N LEU A 25 -5.26 0.73 15.23
CA LEU A 25 -4.25 1.71 14.82
C LEU A 25 -4.79 3.15 14.76
N GLY A 26 -6.09 3.34 15.01
CA GLY A 26 -6.77 4.64 14.91
C GLY A 26 -7.35 4.95 13.52
N ASP A 27 -7.35 3.99 12.60
CA ASP A 27 -7.98 4.14 11.28
C ASP A 27 -9.45 3.76 11.35
N ASP A 28 -10.35 4.72 11.18
CA ASP A 28 -11.81 4.53 11.15
C ASP A 28 -12.40 4.36 9.74
N VAL A 29 -11.57 4.45 8.70
CA VAL A 29 -11.95 4.45 7.28
C VAL A 29 -11.72 3.10 6.62
N THR A 30 -10.51 2.55 6.69
CA THR A 30 -10.13 1.33 5.96
C THR A 30 -11.00 0.16 6.42
N ARG A 31 -11.46 -0.67 5.49
CA ARG A 31 -12.21 -1.87 5.83
C ARG A 31 -11.81 -3.02 4.92
N ILE A 32 -11.80 -4.22 5.49
CA ILE A 32 -11.57 -5.49 4.81
C ILE A 32 -12.80 -6.35 5.10
N ASP A 33 -13.56 -6.67 4.05
CA ASP A 33 -14.89 -7.28 4.14
C ASP A 33 -14.92 -8.66 3.51
N ARG A 34 -14.02 -8.94 2.55
CA ARG A 34 -14.03 -10.17 1.75
C ARG A 34 -12.66 -10.85 1.72
N MET A 35 -12.67 -12.12 1.35
CA MET A 35 -11.48 -12.91 1.04
C MET A 35 -11.06 -12.70 -0.41
N GLU A 36 -9.84 -13.08 -0.77
CA GLU A 36 -9.42 -13.13 -2.17
C GLU A 36 -10.13 -14.26 -2.93
N PRO A 37 -10.52 -14.06 -4.20
CA PRO A 37 -10.29 -12.87 -5.02
C PRO A 37 -11.36 -11.77 -4.88
N ASP A 38 -12.44 -12.03 -4.14
CA ASP A 38 -13.64 -11.17 -4.08
C ASP A 38 -13.37 -9.80 -3.46
N ALA A 39 -12.31 -9.65 -2.66
CA ALA A 39 -11.84 -8.37 -2.15
C ALA A 39 -11.54 -7.35 -3.27
N ASN A 40 -11.21 -7.80 -4.48
CA ASN A 40 -10.95 -6.93 -5.64
C ASN A 40 -12.23 -6.53 -6.39
N ALA A 41 -13.39 -7.10 -6.05
CA ALA A 41 -14.63 -6.75 -6.71
C ALA A 41 -15.10 -5.37 -6.25
N PHE A 42 -14.93 -4.39 -7.13
CA PHE A 42 -15.27 -2.99 -6.90
C PHE A 42 -16.24 -2.49 -7.97
N GLY A 43 -17.10 -1.54 -7.59
CA GLY A 43 -17.97 -0.81 -8.51
C GLY A 43 -18.32 0.57 -7.94
N PRO A 44 -18.86 1.49 -8.75
CA PRO A 44 -19.26 2.82 -8.28
C PRO A 44 -20.22 2.74 -7.08
N GLY A 45 -19.85 3.37 -5.97
CA GLY A 45 -20.64 3.39 -4.73
C GLY A 45 -20.46 2.17 -3.82
N GLU A 46 -19.65 1.17 -4.22
CA GLU A 46 -19.23 0.10 -3.32
C GLU A 46 -18.28 0.66 -2.25
N VAL A 47 -18.52 0.24 -1.01
CA VAL A 47 -17.74 0.67 0.16
C VAL A 47 -16.90 -0.44 0.74
N LYS A 48 -17.20 -1.70 0.42
CA LYS A 48 -16.44 -2.86 0.89
C LYS A 48 -15.02 -2.88 0.34
N ASP A 49 -14.07 -3.29 1.18
CA ASP A 49 -12.65 -3.42 0.82
C ASP A 49 -12.03 -2.11 0.30
N THR A 50 -12.47 -0.98 0.89
CA THR A 50 -11.99 0.36 0.52
C THR A 50 -11.15 1.01 1.62
N THR A 51 -10.38 2.00 1.20
CA THR A 51 -9.63 2.91 2.06
C THR A 51 -9.54 4.29 1.39
N THR A 52 -8.89 5.25 2.03
CA THR A 52 -8.49 6.52 1.42
C THR A 52 -6.97 6.66 1.51
N PRO A 53 -6.34 7.48 0.62
CA PRO A 53 -4.90 7.75 0.71
C PRO A 53 -4.47 8.21 2.11
N ASN A 54 -5.23 9.11 2.75
CA ASN A 54 -4.90 9.63 4.08
C ASN A 54 -4.97 8.56 5.18
N ALA A 55 -6.00 7.71 5.16
CA ALA A 55 -6.12 6.61 6.13
C ALA A 55 -4.95 5.62 5.98
N MET A 56 -4.60 5.28 4.73
CA MET A 56 -3.46 4.40 4.46
C MET A 56 -2.13 5.03 4.89
N LEU A 57 -1.90 6.33 4.68
CA LEU A 57 -0.72 7.02 5.19
C LEU A 57 -0.64 6.95 6.72
N GLY A 58 -1.77 7.09 7.42
CA GLY A 58 -1.85 6.92 8.88
C GLY A 58 -1.45 5.51 9.33
N ASN A 59 -1.90 4.48 8.62
CA ASN A 59 -1.51 3.09 8.87
C ASN A 59 -0.02 2.86 8.62
N LEU A 60 0.51 3.33 7.48
CA LEU A 60 1.94 3.20 7.16
C LEU A 60 2.80 3.89 8.22
N ASN A 61 2.43 5.11 8.63
CA ASN A 61 3.12 5.83 9.68
C ASN A 61 3.16 5.00 10.97
N THR A 62 2.01 4.49 11.39
CA THR A 62 1.87 3.73 12.64
C THR A 62 2.63 2.41 12.62
N LEU A 63 2.64 1.70 11.48
CA LEU A 63 3.27 0.39 11.34
C LEU A 63 4.78 0.47 11.12
N PHE A 64 5.26 1.43 10.32
CA PHE A 64 6.67 1.51 9.93
C PHE A 64 7.49 2.52 10.73
N LEU A 65 6.86 3.59 11.24
CA LEU A 65 7.55 4.68 11.93
C LEU A 65 7.11 4.87 13.39
N GLY A 66 5.91 4.39 13.75
CA GLY A 66 5.34 4.44 15.09
C GLY A 66 5.59 3.19 15.92
N GLU A 67 5.01 3.14 17.12
CA GLU A 67 5.29 2.11 18.14
C GLU A 67 4.25 0.98 18.23
N ALA A 68 3.41 0.80 17.20
CA ALA A 68 2.38 -0.25 17.22
C ALA A 68 2.96 -1.68 17.14
N LEU A 69 4.17 -1.82 16.59
CA LEU A 69 4.87 -3.08 16.47
C LEU A 69 6.13 -3.07 17.33
N SER A 70 6.48 -4.22 17.91
CA SER A 70 7.82 -4.43 18.49
C SER A 70 8.91 -4.17 17.43
N PRO A 71 10.13 -3.72 17.81
CA PRO A 71 11.19 -3.43 16.87
C PRO A 71 11.47 -4.59 15.89
N LEU A 72 11.59 -5.82 16.38
CA LEU A 72 11.81 -7.01 15.53
C LEU A 72 10.67 -7.27 14.54
N SER A 73 9.42 -6.96 14.91
CA SER A 73 8.28 -7.13 14.01
C SER A 73 8.24 -6.05 12.94
N ARG A 74 8.59 -4.81 13.31
CA ARG A 74 8.73 -3.68 12.38
C ARG A 74 9.84 -3.91 11.38
N ASP A 75 11.00 -4.41 11.83
CA ASP A 75 12.13 -4.73 10.97
C ASP A 75 11.77 -5.80 9.93
N ARG A 76 11.11 -6.87 10.38
CA ARG A 76 10.65 -7.94 9.48
C ARG A 76 9.60 -7.47 8.48
N LEU A 77 8.63 -6.66 8.92
CA LEU A 77 7.65 -6.06 8.02
C LEU A 77 8.35 -5.18 6.97
N THR A 78 9.31 -4.36 7.41
CA THR A 78 10.11 -3.49 6.54
C THR A 78 10.92 -4.29 5.52
N GLU A 79 11.56 -5.38 5.94
CA GLU A 79 12.30 -6.28 5.04
C GLU A 79 11.39 -6.84 3.94
N TRP A 80 10.23 -7.36 4.30
CA TRP A 80 9.26 -7.87 3.33
C TRP A 80 8.74 -6.79 2.38
N PHE A 81 8.51 -5.58 2.90
CA PHE A 81 8.05 -4.44 2.11
C PHE A 81 9.10 -4.00 1.08
N VAL A 82 10.38 -3.95 1.49
CA VAL A 82 11.51 -3.62 0.60
C VAL A 82 11.75 -4.71 -0.45
N ALA A 83 11.64 -5.98 -0.04
CA ALA A 83 11.84 -7.13 -0.91
C ALA A 83 10.69 -7.37 -1.93
N SER A 84 9.61 -6.59 -1.87
CA SER A 84 8.50 -6.67 -2.81
C SER A 84 8.97 -6.49 -4.26
N GLU A 85 8.52 -7.38 -5.15
CA GLU A 85 8.89 -7.34 -6.57
C GLU A 85 7.79 -6.83 -7.50
N THR A 86 6.55 -6.71 -7.00
CA THR A 86 5.36 -6.49 -7.84
C THR A 86 5.06 -5.01 -8.13
N GLY A 87 5.79 -4.07 -7.51
CA GLY A 87 5.60 -2.63 -7.69
C GLY A 87 6.83 -1.91 -8.27
N LYS A 88 7.81 -2.66 -8.80
CA LYS A 88 9.08 -2.09 -9.29
C LYS A 88 8.89 -1.00 -10.34
N ASP A 89 7.89 -1.14 -11.21
CA ASP A 89 7.59 -0.21 -12.30
C ASP A 89 6.63 0.92 -11.92
N ARG A 90 6.22 1.01 -10.65
CA ARG A 90 5.25 2.00 -10.12
C ARG A 90 5.95 3.12 -9.36
N LEU A 91 5.55 3.41 -8.11
CA LEU A 91 6.14 4.51 -7.34
C LEU A 91 7.66 4.41 -7.30
N ARG A 92 8.18 3.20 -7.09
CA ARG A 92 9.61 2.91 -7.00
C ARG A 92 10.39 3.36 -8.24
N ALA A 93 9.83 3.22 -9.44
CA ALA A 93 10.49 3.63 -10.69
C ALA A 93 10.67 5.15 -10.83
N GLY A 94 9.87 5.95 -10.12
CA GLY A 94 9.98 7.41 -10.09
C GLY A 94 10.89 7.97 -9.00
N LEU A 95 11.29 7.14 -8.04
CA LEU A 95 12.08 7.56 -6.87
C LEU A 95 13.59 7.40 -7.14
N PRO A 96 14.46 8.18 -6.47
CA PRO A 96 15.91 8.02 -6.60
C PRO A 96 16.37 6.60 -6.22
N GLU A 97 17.21 5.99 -7.06
CA GLU A 97 17.77 4.65 -6.80
C GLU A 97 18.62 4.57 -5.52
N THR A 98 19.10 5.72 -5.02
CA THR A 98 19.85 5.82 -3.77
C THR A 98 18.95 5.69 -2.54
N TRP A 99 17.63 5.81 -2.69
CA TRP A 99 16.69 5.64 -1.59
C TRP A 99 16.38 4.17 -1.40
N ARG A 100 16.40 3.73 -0.15
CA ARG A 100 15.79 2.45 0.19
C ARG A 100 14.28 2.64 0.13
N VAL A 101 13.58 1.80 -0.61
CA VAL A 101 12.12 1.87 -0.79
C VAL A 101 11.50 0.51 -0.54
N GLY A 102 10.42 0.48 0.22
CA GLY A 102 9.51 -0.65 0.28
C GLY A 102 8.13 -0.22 -0.17
N ASP A 103 7.43 -1.12 -0.86
CA ASP A 103 6.13 -0.83 -1.42
C ASP A 103 5.22 -2.06 -1.45
N ARG A 104 3.93 -1.77 -1.60
CA ARG A 104 2.92 -2.78 -1.90
C ARG A 104 2.00 -2.31 -3.00
N SER A 105 2.11 -2.98 -4.14
CA SER A 105 1.24 -2.77 -5.27
C SER A 105 -0.10 -3.52 -5.12
N GLY A 106 -1.14 -2.93 -5.70
CA GLY A 106 -2.47 -3.55 -5.85
C GLY A 106 -3.02 -3.31 -7.24
N THR A 107 -3.67 -4.31 -7.83
CA THR A 107 -4.28 -4.19 -9.17
C THR A 107 -5.66 -4.81 -9.12
N GLY A 108 -6.62 -4.13 -9.71
CA GLY A 108 -8.01 -4.56 -9.69
C GLY A 108 -8.73 -4.29 -11.01
N PRO A 109 -10.01 -4.66 -11.10
CA PRO A 109 -10.86 -4.35 -12.24
C PRO A 109 -11.05 -2.83 -12.41
N HIS A 110 -11.75 -2.43 -13.46
CA HIS A 110 -12.10 -1.04 -13.73
C HIS A 110 -10.90 -0.09 -13.87
N GLY A 111 -9.80 -0.58 -14.46
CA GLY A 111 -8.60 0.24 -14.66
C GLY A 111 -7.92 0.62 -13.35
N THR A 112 -7.99 -0.25 -12.33
CA THR A 112 -7.40 0.02 -11.02
C THR A 112 -5.95 -0.41 -10.93
N SER A 113 -5.07 0.51 -10.55
CA SER A 113 -3.68 0.25 -10.15
C SER A 113 -3.35 1.15 -8.96
N ASN A 114 -2.90 0.55 -7.87
CA ASN A 114 -2.55 1.26 -6.64
C ASN A 114 -1.13 0.92 -6.26
N ASP A 115 -0.49 1.83 -5.53
CA ASP A 115 0.79 1.56 -4.91
C ASP A 115 0.94 2.41 -3.66
N VAL A 116 1.52 1.83 -2.63
CA VAL A 116 1.76 2.49 -1.34
C VAL A 116 3.20 2.20 -0.95
N ALA A 117 3.93 3.21 -0.51
CA ALA A 117 5.36 3.09 -0.29
C ALA A 117 5.83 3.81 0.97
N VAL A 118 6.92 3.29 1.53
CA VAL A 118 7.77 3.98 2.49
C VAL A 118 9.15 4.09 1.87
N ALA A 119 9.66 5.31 1.80
CA ALA A 119 11.01 5.60 1.33
C ALA A 119 11.87 6.15 2.46
N TRP A 120 13.10 5.66 2.53
CA TRP A 120 14.13 6.05 3.49
C TRP A 120 15.30 6.69 2.72
N PRO A 121 15.26 8.02 2.50
CA PRO A 121 16.42 8.77 2.02
C PRO A 121 17.62 8.63 2.97
N ALA A 122 18.84 8.78 2.45
CA ALA A 122 20.04 8.77 3.28
C ALA A 122 20.14 10.01 4.21
N THR A 123 19.46 11.08 3.85
CA THR A 123 19.38 12.35 4.60
C THR A 123 17.97 12.89 4.55
N GLY A 124 17.48 13.46 5.65
CA GLY A 124 16.13 14.01 5.75
C GLY A 124 15.13 13.03 6.36
N ASP A 125 13.85 13.40 6.29
CA ASP A 125 12.76 12.62 6.88
C ASP A 125 12.38 11.42 6.00
N HIS A 126 11.84 10.37 6.63
CA HIS A 126 11.21 9.27 5.91
C HIS A 126 9.94 9.74 5.20
N ILE A 127 9.67 9.18 4.03
CA ILE A 127 8.57 9.61 3.18
C ILE A 127 7.54 8.49 3.05
N LEU A 128 6.28 8.83 3.27
CA LEU A 128 5.15 7.93 3.10
C LEU A 128 4.37 8.35 1.86
N ILE A 129 4.04 7.41 0.99
CA ILE A 129 3.33 7.68 -0.26
C ILE A 129 2.16 6.71 -0.38
N ALA A 130 0.99 7.21 -0.73
CA ALA A 130 -0.19 6.41 -1.02
C ALA A 130 -0.85 6.92 -2.30
N ALA A 131 -0.79 6.11 -3.37
CA ALA A 131 -1.30 6.45 -4.68
C ALA A 131 -2.34 5.41 -5.12
N TYR A 132 -3.56 5.89 -5.38
CA TYR A 132 -4.68 5.06 -5.82
C TYR A 132 -5.20 5.59 -7.15
N LEU A 133 -5.22 4.74 -8.17
CA LEU A 133 -5.75 5.05 -9.49
C LEU A 133 -6.86 4.06 -9.82
N THR A 134 -8.05 4.57 -10.16
CA THR A 134 -9.18 3.76 -10.62
C THR A 134 -9.90 4.48 -11.77
N GLY A 135 -10.62 3.74 -12.61
CA GLY A 135 -11.32 4.29 -13.77
C GLY A 135 -10.39 4.76 -14.90
N ALA A 136 -9.11 4.38 -14.85
CA ALA A 136 -8.15 4.75 -15.89
C ALA A 136 -8.48 4.04 -17.22
N LYS A 137 -8.35 4.79 -18.31
CA LYS A 137 -8.58 4.30 -19.69
C LYS A 137 -7.33 3.72 -20.33
N GLY A 138 -6.14 4.03 -19.80
CA GLY A 138 -4.87 3.48 -20.24
C GLY A 138 -4.72 2.01 -19.87
N ASP A 139 -3.85 1.31 -20.58
CA ASP A 139 -3.46 -0.07 -20.27
C ASP A 139 -2.67 -0.18 -18.95
N ALA A 140 -2.15 -1.37 -18.64
CA ALA A 140 -1.38 -1.57 -17.41
C ALA A 140 -0.10 -0.72 -17.38
N GLU A 141 0.63 -0.66 -18.49
CA GLU A 141 1.90 0.06 -18.63
C GLU A 141 1.69 1.58 -18.43
N ALA A 142 0.64 2.14 -19.03
CA ALA A 142 0.30 3.55 -18.85
C ALA A 142 -0.10 3.88 -17.40
N ARG A 143 -0.78 2.97 -16.72
CA ARG A 143 -1.16 3.14 -15.30
C ARG A 143 0.05 3.05 -14.38
N ASP A 144 0.95 2.12 -14.64
CA ASP A 144 2.19 1.96 -13.85
C ASP A 144 3.11 3.18 -14.07
N ALA A 145 3.25 3.65 -15.30
CA ALA A 145 3.97 4.89 -15.62
C ALA A 145 3.37 6.13 -14.93
N ALA A 146 2.03 6.23 -14.85
CA ALA A 146 1.39 7.32 -14.10
C ALA A 146 1.70 7.26 -12.60
N LEU A 147 1.82 6.07 -12.01
CA LEU A 147 2.26 5.90 -10.62
C LEU A 147 3.74 6.24 -10.46
N ALA A 148 4.60 5.91 -11.43
CA ALA A 148 5.99 6.34 -11.45
C ALA A 148 6.12 7.88 -11.51
N ASP A 149 5.28 8.55 -12.30
CA ASP A 149 5.24 10.02 -12.34
C ASP A 149 4.86 10.63 -10.97
N VAL A 150 3.98 9.97 -10.19
CA VAL A 150 3.72 10.37 -8.80
C VAL A 150 4.97 10.23 -7.94
N GLY A 151 5.71 9.12 -8.05
CA GLY A 151 6.99 8.92 -7.36
C GLY A 151 7.99 10.04 -7.67
N LYS A 152 8.13 10.39 -8.96
CA LYS A 152 9.00 11.47 -9.42
C LYS A 152 8.57 12.84 -8.90
N ALA A 153 7.27 13.11 -8.89
CA ALA A 153 6.72 14.35 -8.33
C ALA A 153 7.04 14.46 -6.84
N VAL A 154 6.86 13.38 -6.07
CA VAL A 154 7.23 13.33 -4.65
C VAL A 154 8.72 13.60 -4.49
N ALA A 155 9.60 12.89 -5.20
CA ALA A 155 11.05 13.06 -5.09
C ALA A 155 11.49 14.52 -5.31
N SER A 156 10.88 15.20 -6.29
CA SER A 156 11.21 16.60 -6.58
C SER A 156 10.78 17.60 -5.49
N LEU A 157 9.88 17.22 -4.59
CA LEU A 157 9.41 18.10 -3.50
C LEU A 157 10.29 18.03 -2.25
N VAL A 158 11.02 16.94 -2.05
CA VAL A 158 11.82 16.67 -0.85
C VAL A 158 13.32 16.90 -1.04
N GLY A 159 13.79 17.08 -2.28
CA GLY A 159 15.18 17.44 -2.59
C GLY A 159 16.05 16.25 -2.94
#